data_AF-A0A0F9F9B7-F1
#
_entry.id   AF-A0A0F9F9B7-F1
#
_cell.length_a   1.000
_cell.length_b   1.000
_cell.length_c   1.000
_cell.angle_alpha   90.00
_cell.angle_beta   90.00
_cell.angle_gamma   90.00
#
_symmetry.space_group_name_H-M   'P 1'
#
loop_
_entity.id
_entity.type
_entity.pdbx_description
1 polymer ?
#
loop_
_entity_poly.entity_id
_entity_poly.type
_entity_poly.pdbx_seq_one_letter_code
_entity_poly.pdbx_strand_id
1 'polypeptide(L)'
;SEEDLETIKKNTDSYKQMRRDHDPFYQTVYEQDMVTMDMRYLEKMKIFSEIEKTIDEIRAGAHEMNRESIQEKYGVHPVINCPNLEEADAMVNACSRISAGGDSSGGVVEVIATGLPPGLGEPVFNKLDGELGRMLGIGAVKGVEVGAGFKVKDMTGSECNDEISAENGKVVFDSNNAGGITGGISTGQPLVVRVAVKPTPTIDRKQHTIDKYTLENRELEAITRRDPTIVSRIWPVVENYTSLVLLDMLMVYYGYSMLRDMKLT
;
A
#
# COMPACT_ATOMS: atom_id res chain seq x y z
N SER A 1 -2.36 15.26 -0.75
CA SER A 1 -3.49 16.16 -1.01
C SER A 1 -3.74 16.96 0.26
N GLU A 2 -4.48 18.07 0.18
CA GLU A 2 -4.94 18.85 1.35
C GLU A 2 -6.20 18.24 2.00
N GLU A 3 -6.57 17.01 1.62
CA GLU A 3 -7.73 16.34 2.20
C GLU A 3 -7.42 15.86 3.61
N ASP A 4 -8.39 16.03 4.52
CA ASP A 4 -8.27 15.54 5.88
C ASP A 4 -8.26 14.00 5.92
N LEU A 5 -7.69 13.44 6.99
CA LEU A 5 -7.50 12.00 7.13
C LEU A 5 -8.81 11.21 7.21
N GLU A 6 -9.88 11.81 7.71
CA GLU A 6 -11.19 11.15 7.82
C GLU A 6 -11.82 10.98 6.44
N THR A 7 -11.73 12.01 5.60
CA THR A 7 -12.13 11.95 4.18
C THR A 7 -11.32 10.91 3.40
N ILE A 8 -9.98 10.92 3.55
CA ILE A 8 -9.09 9.94 2.88
C ILE A 8 -9.48 8.51 3.26
N LYS A 9 -9.70 8.26 4.56
CA LYS A 9 -10.09 6.94 5.06
C LYS A 9 -11.45 6.52 4.50
N LYS A 10 -12.45 7.39 4.55
CA LYS A 10 -13.79 7.13 4.02
C LYS A 10 -13.75 6.78 2.53
N ASN A 11 -13.00 7.53 1.73
CA ASN A 11 -12.91 7.30 0.29
C ASN A 11 -12.17 5.99 -0.01
N THR A 12 -11.10 5.68 0.74
CA THR A 12 -10.39 4.40 0.64
C THR A 12 -11.29 3.21 0.99
N ASP A 13 -12.08 3.31 2.06
CA ASP A 13 -13.03 2.27 2.47
C ASP A 13 -14.14 2.10 1.43
N SER A 14 -14.64 3.20 0.86
CA SER A 14 -15.61 3.17 -0.23
C SER A 14 -15.03 2.53 -1.50
N TYR A 15 -13.76 2.77 -1.81
CA TYR A 15 -13.05 2.11 -2.90
C TYR A 15 -12.91 0.59 -2.66
N LYS A 16 -12.55 0.18 -1.44
CA LYS A 16 -12.50 -1.24 -1.07
C LYS A 16 -13.88 -1.89 -1.22
N GLN A 17 -14.94 -1.24 -0.74
CA GLN A 17 -16.29 -1.76 -0.88
C GLN A 17 -16.70 -1.89 -2.35
N MET A 18 -16.44 -0.86 -3.16
CA MET A 18 -16.67 -0.91 -4.60
C MET A 18 -15.96 -2.10 -5.25
N ARG A 19 -14.69 -2.34 -4.91
CA ARG A 19 -13.92 -3.48 -5.41
C ARG A 19 -14.53 -4.81 -4.97
N ARG A 20 -14.96 -4.94 -3.71
CA ARG A 20 -15.60 -6.17 -3.21
C ARG A 20 -16.87 -6.48 -3.99
N ASP A 21 -17.72 -5.48 -4.21
CA ASP A 21 -19.01 -5.64 -4.91
C ASP A 21 -18.85 -6.00 -6.39
N HIS A 22 -17.72 -5.68 -7.02
CA HIS A 22 -17.50 -5.90 -8.47
C HIS A 22 -16.45 -6.98 -8.80
N ASP A 23 -15.67 -7.43 -7.82
CA ASP A 23 -14.63 -8.43 -8.06
C ASP A 23 -15.21 -9.85 -7.93
N PRO A 24 -15.36 -10.59 -9.05
CA PRO A 24 -16.00 -11.91 -9.02
C PRO A 24 -15.22 -12.93 -8.18
N PHE A 25 -13.90 -12.75 -8.01
CA PHE A 25 -13.12 -13.59 -7.11
C PHE A 25 -13.47 -13.30 -5.66
N TYR A 26 -13.65 -12.03 -5.29
CA TYR A 26 -14.05 -11.68 -3.94
C TYR A 26 -15.43 -12.25 -3.61
N GLN A 27 -16.39 -12.06 -4.52
CA GLN A 27 -17.76 -12.58 -4.42
C GLN A 27 -17.76 -14.12 -4.25
N THR A 28 -16.99 -14.83 -5.08
CA THR A 28 -16.95 -16.29 -5.02
C THR A 28 -16.24 -16.79 -3.76
N VAL A 29 -15.06 -16.24 -3.43
CA VAL A 29 -14.21 -16.76 -2.35
C VAL A 29 -14.75 -16.41 -0.97
N TYR A 30 -15.12 -15.15 -0.77
CA TYR A 30 -15.37 -14.61 0.56
C TYR A 30 -16.86 -14.44 0.86
N GLU A 31 -17.71 -14.10 -0.12
CA GLU A 31 -19.15 -14.00 0.17
C GLU A 31 -19.85 -15.37 0.25
N GLN A 32 -19.28 -16.39 -0.38
CA GLN A 32 -19.76 -17.77 -0.24
C GLN A 32 -19.09 -18.51 0.94
N ASP A 33 -18.37 -17.78 1.80
CA ASP A 33 -17.64 -18.33 2.96
C ASP A 33 -16.70 -19.50 2.61
N MET A 34 -16.19 -19.55 1.36
CA MET A 34 -15.25 -20.61 0.97
C MET A 34 -13.95 -20.51 1.76
N VAL A 35 -13.50 -19.28 2.07
CA VAL A 35 -12.33 -19.00 2.92
C VAL A 35 -12.73 -18.13 4.10
N THR A 36 -12.50 -18.63 5.31
CA THR A 36 -12.77 -17.88 6.56
C THR A 36 -11.49 -17.56 7.33
N MET A 37 -11.58 -16.67 8.31
CA MET A 37 -10.41 -16.28 9.12
C MET A 37 -9.90 -17.42 10.02
N ASP A 38 -10.79 -18.31 10.47
CA ASP A 38 -10.45 -19.44 11.36
C ASP A 38 -9.71 -20.58 10.64
N MET A 39 -9.75 -20.60 9.31
CA MET A 39 -9.04 -21.61 8.52
C MET A 39 -7.52 -21.46 8.62
N ARG A 40 -6.84 -22.59 8.74
CA ARG A 40 -5.38 -22.69 8.67
C ARG A 40 -4.88 -22.48 7.26
N TYR A 41 -3.61 -22.12 7.14
CA TYR A 41 -2.96 -21.85 5.85
C TYR A 41 -3.16 -22.97 4.82
N LEU A 42 -2.89 -24.23 5.19
CA LEU A 42 -3.01 -25.37 4.26
C LEU A 42 -4.46 -25.64 3.81
N GLU A 43 -5.45 -25.33 4.66
CA GLU A 43 -6.87 -25.44 4.31
C GLU A 43 -7.22 -24.39 3.25
N LYS A 44 -6.79 -23.14 3.46
CA LYS A 44 -6.93 -22.05 2.48
C LYS A 44 -6.25 -22.39 1.15
N MET A 45 -5.02 -22.92 1.19
CA MET A 45 -4.27 -23.29 -0.02
C MET A 45 -4.96 -24.38 -0.83
N LYS A 46 -5.56 -25.38 -0.16
CA LYS A 46 -6.34 -26.41 -0.84
C LYS A 46 -7.51 -25.79 -1.62
N ILE A 47 -8.24 -24.86 -1.00
CA ILE A 47 -9.36 -24.16 -1.65
C ILE A 47 -8.87 -23.35 -2.85
N PHE A 48 -7.80 -22.56 -2.68
CA PHE A 48 -7.25 -21.78 -3.79
C PHE A 48 -6.76 -22.63 -4.96
N SER A 49 -6.22 -23.83 -4.70
CA SER A 49 -5.83 -24.77 -5.76
C SER A 49 -7.04 -25.30 -6.55
N GLU A 50 -8.21 -25.45 -5.93
CA GLU A 50 -9.44 -25.79 -6.65
C GLU A 50 -10.00 -24.61 -7.43
N ILE A 51 -9.93 -23.40 -6.86
CA ILE A 51 -10.32 -22.16 -7.55
C ILE A 51 -9.46 -21.90 -8.78
N GLU A 52 -8.16 -22.22 -8.73
CA GLU A 52 -7.27 -22.08 -9.87
C GLU A 52 -7.77 -22.81 -11.13
N LYS A 53 -8.43 -23.96 -10.94
CA LYS A 53 -9.01 -24.76 -12.02
C LYS A 53 -10.24 -24.13 -12.67
N THR A 54 -10.86 -23.15 -12.00
CA THR A 54 -12.13 -22.49 -12.41
C THR A 54 -11.97 -20.98 -12.63
N ILE A 55 -10.73 -20.48 -12.71
CA ILE A 55 -10.41 -19.04 -12.88
C ILE A 55 -11.17 -18.41 -14.06
N ASP A 56 -11.25 -19.09 -15.20
CA ASP A 56 -11.88 -18.53 -16.40
C ASP A 56 -13.41 -18.44 -16.26
N GLU A 57 -14.03 -19.38 -15.54
CA GLU A 57 -15.46 -19.36 -15.22
C GLU A 57 -15.80 -18.20 -14.29
N ILE A 58 -15.00 -18.01 -13.24
CA ILE A 58 -15.16 -16.89 -12.29
C ILE A 58 -14.98 -15.56 -13.02
N ARG A 59 -13.99 -15.45 -13.91
CA ARG A 59 -13.76 -14.24 -14.73
C ARG A 59 -14.92 -13.93 -15.66
N ALA A 60 -15.59 -14.94 -16.20
CA ALA A 60 -16.75 -14.75 -17.07
C ALA A 60 -17.94 -14.11 -16.34
N GLY A 61 -18.01 -14.24 -15.00
CA GLY A 61 -19.00 -13.59 -14.15
C GLY A 61 -18.71 -12.13 -13.78
N ALA A 62 -17.64 -11.52 -14.30
CA ALA A 62 -17.26 -10.16 -13.96
C ALA A 62 -18.34 -9.13 -14.37
N HIS A 63 -18.73 -8.27 -13.43
CA HIS A 63 -19.64 -7.15 -13.71
C HIS A 63 -18.93 -6.03 -14.48
N GLU A 64 -19.64 -5.41 -15.43
CA GLU A 64 -19.14 -4.24 -16.13
C GLU A 64 -19.08 -3.04 -15.17
N MET A 65 -17.90 -2.46 -15.02
CA MET A 65 -17.67 -1.31 -14.15
C MET A 65 -18.00 -0.01 -14.90
N ASN A 66 -19.25 0.43 -14.85
CA ASN A 66 -19.64 1.73 -15.40
C ASN A 66 -19.23 2.87 -14.47
N ARG A 67 -18.46 3.83 -15.00
CA ARG A 67 -17.91 4.96 -14.23
C ARG A 67 -18.98 5.81 -13.54
N GLU A 68 -20.05 6.18 -14.24
CA GLU A 68 -21.12 7.03 -13.70
C GLU A 68 -21.80 6.32 -12.52
N SER A 69 -22.16 5.06 -12.69
CA SER A 69 -22.79 4.26 -11.63
C SER A 69 -21.89 4.09 -10.40
N ILE A 70 -20.58 3.93 -10.60
CA ILE A 70 -19.62 3.78 -9.50
C ILE A 70 -19.46 5.09 -8.73
N GLN A 71 -19.35 6.21 -9.45
CA GLN A 71 -19.26 7.53 -8.82
C GLN A 71 -20.56 7.87 -8.08
N GLU A 72 -21.72 7.56 -8.65
CA GLU A 72 -23.02 7.78 -8.01
C GLU A 72 -23.17 6.93 -6.73
N LYS A 73 -22.84 5.64 -6.78
CA LYS A 73 -23.04 4.71 -5.67
C LYS A 73 -21.98 4.83 -4.57
N TYR A 74 -20.71 5.01 -4.93
CA TYR A 74 -19.58 4.92 -3.99
C TYR A 74 -18.79 6.23 -3.85
N GLY A 75 -18.95 7.20 -4.76
CA GLY A 75 -18.21 8.47 -4.71
C GLY A 75 -16.70 8.34 -4.99
N VAL A 76 -16.25 7.27 -5.65
CA VAL A 76 -14.83 6.99 -5.90
C VAL A 76 -14.51 6.78 -7.38
N HIS A 77 -13.23 6.86 -7.73
CA HIS A 77 -12.78 6.55 -9.09
C HIS A 77 -12.83 5.03 -9.34
N PRO A 78 -13.29 4.54 -10.51
CA PRO A 78 -13.45 3.11 -10.76
C PRO A 78 -12.13 2.32 -10.90
N VAL A 79 -11.02 2.99 -11.21
CA VAL A 79 -9.75 2.33 -11.61
C VAL A 79 -8.63 2.45 -10.58
N ILE A 80 -8.57 3.55 -9.82
CA ILE A 80 -7.43 3.87 -8.96
C ILE A 80 -7.95 4.35 -7.60
N ASN A 81 -7.31 3.87 -6.53
CA ASN A 81 -7.60 4.32 -5.18
C ASN A 81 -6.90 5.66 -4.93
N CYS A 82 -7.51 6.74 -5.39
CA CYS A 82 -7.10 8.10 -5.09
C CYS A 82 -8.30 8.81 -4.44
N PRO A 83 -8.16 9.33 -3.22
CA PRO A 83 -9.24 10.04 -2.51
C PRO A 83 -9.80 11.26 -3.28
N ASN A 84 -8.96 11.88 -4.13
CA ASN A 84 -9.34 13.01 -4.95
C ASN A 84 -9.64 12.57 -6.40
N LEU A 85 -10.86 12.82 -6.88
CA LEU A 85 -11.29 12.37 -8.21
C LEU A 85 -10.57 13.07 -9.36
N GLU A 86 -10.27 14.36 -9.23
CA GLU A 86 -9.58 15.13 -10.28
C GLU A 86 -8.12 14.66 -10.44
N GLU A 87 -7.43 14.44 -9.32
CA GLU A 87 -6.10 13.84 -9.31
C GLU A 87 -6.12 12.40 -9.82
N ALA A 88 -7.15 11.61 -9.48
CA ALA A 88 -7.35 10.28 -10.02
C ALA A 88 -7.41 10.29 -11.56
N ASP A 89 -8.19 11.21 -12.13
CA ASP A 89 -8.29 11.39 -13.58
C ASP A 89 -6.97 11.84 -14.19
N ALA A 90 -6.26 12.78 -13.54
CA ALA A 90 -4.95 13.23 -13.99
C ALA A 90 -3.93 12.08 -14.02
N MET A 91 -3.93 11.23 -12.98
CA MET A 91 -3.09 10.03 -12.89
C MET A 91 -3.41 9.03 -14.01
N VAL A 92 -4.70 8.72 -14.23
CA VAL A 92 -5.13 7.79 -15.28
C VAL A 92 -4.76 8.33 -16.66
N ASN A 93 -5.03 9.61 -16.93
CA ASN A 93 -4.67 10.25 -18.19
C ASN A 93 -3.15 10.22 -18.42
N ALA A 94 -2.34 10.47 -17.39
CA ALA A 94 -0.89 10.37 -17.50
C ALA A 94 -0.44 8.94 -17.83
N CYS A 95 -0.99 7.92 -17.17
CA CYS A 95 -0.69 6.52 -17.46
C CYS A 95 -1.11 6.12 -18.88
N SER A 96 -2.30 6.54 -19.32
CA SER A 96 -2.81 6.26 -20.67
C SER A 96 -1.94 6.91 -21.75
N ARG A 97 -1.46 8.15 -21.55
CA ARG A 97 -0.54 8.80 -22.49
C ARG A 97 0.78 8.04 -22.62
N ILE A 98 1.37 7.61 -21.50
CA ILE A 98 2.62 6.84 -21.49
C ILE A 98 2.42 5.49 -22.18
N SER A 99 1.31 4.81 -21.87
CA SER A 99 0.96 3.52 -22.48
C SER A 99 0.67 3.62 -23.97
N ALA A 100 0.05 4.70 -24.45
CA ALA A 100 -0.16 4.95 -25.88
C ALA A 100 1.16 5.13 -26.64
N GLY A 101 2.23 5.58 -25.95
CA GLY A 101 3.59 5.62 -26.48
C GLY A 101 4.32 4.27 -26.44
N GLY A 102 3.65 3.19 -26.03
CA GLY A 102 4.23 1.87 -25.90
C GLY A 102 5.12 1.68 -24.67
N ASP A 103 5.04 2.56 -23.68
CA ASP A 103 5.85 2.56 -22.47
C ASP A 103 4.98 2.27 -21.21
N SER A 104 5.58 2.28 -20.02
CA SER A 104 4.82 2.09 -18.76
C SER A 104 5.24 3.10 -17.69
N SER A 105 4.39 3.27 -16.66
CA SER A 105 4.63 4.21 -15.57
C SER A 105 4.77 3.54 -14.21
N GLY A 106 5.66 4.10 -13.40
CA GLY A 106 5.73 3.85 -11.97
C GLY A 106 4.85 4.84 -11.20
N GLY A 107 5.11 4.97 -9.91
CA GLY A 107 4.43 5.95 -9.06
C GLY A 107 4.77 5.77 -7.60
N VAL A 108 4.00 6.45 -6.75
CA VAL A 108 4.15 6.40 -5.30
C VAL A 108 2.84 5.92 -4.69
N VAL A 109 2.94 5.04 -3.70
CA VAL A 109 1.83 4.69 -2.82
C VAL A 109 2.13 5.28 -1.46
N GLU A 110 1.15 5.96 -0.86
CA GLU A 110 1.18 6.41 0.53
C GLU A 110 0.21 5.57 1.36
N VAL A 111 0.66 5.13 2.53
CA VAL A 111 -0.17 4.46 3.53
C VAL A 111 -0.08 5.27 4.81
N ILE A 112 -1.25 5.55 5.38
CA ILE A 112 -1.38 6.28 6.64
C ILE A 112 -2.06 5.36 7.66
N ALA A 113 -1.42 5.15 8.82
CA ALA A 113 -2.02 4.42 9.93
C ALA A 113 -2.25 5.38 11.11
N THR A 114 -3.47 5.38 11.62
CA THR A 114 -3.93 6.29 12.68
C THR A 114 -4.25 5.53 13.96
N GLY A 115 -4.17 6.20 15.11
CA GLY A 115 -4.58 5.61 16.39
C GLY A 115 -3.55 4.62 16.99
N LEU A 116 -2.30 4.70 16.55
CA LEU A 116 -1.22 3.92 17.15
C LEU A 116 -0.94 4.43 18.57
N PRO A 117 -0.74 3.53 19.55
CA PRO A 117 -0.27 3.96 20.87
C PRO A 117 1.13 4.54 20.73
N PRO A 118 1.52 5.57 21.51
CA PRO A 118 2.91 6.01 21.57
C PRO A 118 3.80 4.91 22.18
N GLY A 119 5.02 4.77 21.67
CA GLY A 119 5.98 3.76 22.13
C GLY A 119 5.90 2.40 21.43
N LEU A 120 5.20 2.29 20.30
CA LEU A 120 5.18 1.10 19.45
C LEU A 120 6.50 0.99 18.66
N GLY A 121 7.14 -0.19 18.67
CA GLY A 121 8.48 -0.40 18.08
C GLY A 121 9.56 -0.51 19.16
N GLU A 122 10.83 -0.47 18.77
CA GLU A 122 11.94 -0.39 19.73
C GLU A 122 13.09 0.52 19.24
N PRO A 123 13.93 1.05 20.15
CA PRO A 123 14.90 2.08 19.79
C PRO A 123 16.22 1.58 19.20
N VAL A 124 16.45 0.26 19.05
CA VAL A 124 17.78 -0.29 18.73
C VAL A 124 17.80 -1.20 17.50
N PHE A 125 17.31 -2.42 17.62
CA PHE A 125 17.40 -3.51 16.63
C PHE A 125 16.18 -3.57 15.71
N ASN A 126 14.97 -3.61 16.28
CA ASN A 126 13.69 -3.70 15.58
C ASN A 126 12.95 -2.35 15.56
N LYS A 127 13.66 -1.32 15.11
CA LYS A 127 13.07 0.02 14.94
C LYS A 127 11.90 -0.03 13.95
N LEU A 128 10.81 0.64 14.27
CA LEU A 128 9.57 0.59 13.49
C LEU A 128 9.80 1.05 12.04
N ASP A 129 10.56 2.13 11.83
CA ASP A 129 10.96 2.62 10.50
C ASP A 129 11.87 1.64 9.76
N GLY A 130 12.77 0.95 10.47
CA GLY A 130 13.58 -0.13 9.93
C GLY A 130 12.76 -1.33 9.43
N GLU A 131 11.78 -1.77 10.22
CA GLU A 131 10.88 -2.86 9.84
C GLU A 131 9.95 -2.47 8.68
N LEU A 132 9.43 -1.24 8.66
CA LEU A 132 8.70 -0.70 7.50
C LEU A 132 9.60 -0.60 6.27
N GLY A 133 10.89 -0.25 6.44
CA GLY A 133 11.88 -0.21 5.36
C GLY A 133 12.05 -1.55 4.62
N ARG A 134 11.70 -2.67 5.26
CA ARG A 134 11.70 -4.00 4.63
C ARG A 134 10.65 -4.15 3.52
N MET A 135 9.75 -3.18 3.36
CA MET A 135 8.87 -3.06 2.17
C MET A 135 9.64 -2.97 0.85
N LEU A 136 10.95 -2.69 0.86
CA LEU A 136 11.82 -2.90 -0.32
C LEU A 136 11.78 -4.34 -0.86
N GLY A 137 11.36 -5.31 -0.04
CA GLY A 137 11.12 -6.69 -0.46
C GLY A 137 9.84 -6.88 -1.29
N ILE A 138 8.94 -5.91 -1.35
CA ILE A 138 7.77 -5.95 -2.23
C ILE A 138 8.25 -5.82 -3.68
N GLY A 139 7.78 -6.71 -4.55
CA GLY A 139 8.11 -6.68 -5.97
C GLY A 139 7.89 -5.30 -6.59
N ALA A 140 8.87 -4.84 -7.38
CA ALA A 140 8.90 -3.53 -8.02
C ALA A 140 9.03 -2.29 -7.12
N VAL A 141 9.04 -2.43 -5.79
CA VAL A 141 9.41 -1.32 -4.90
C VAL A 141 10.91 -1.04 -5.00
N LYS A 142 11.27 0.25 -5.02
CA LYS A 142 12.66 0.74 -5.13
C LYS A 142 13.02 1.84 -4.15
N GLY A 143 12.07 2.32 -3.37
CA GLY A 143 12.30 3.27 -2.28
C GLY A 143 11.20 3.14 -1.24
N VAL A 144 11.55 3.36 0.02
CA VAL A 144 10.63 3.45 1.15
C VAL A 144 10.99 4.71 1.92
N GLU A 145 10.00 5.52 2.24
CA GLU A 145 10.14 6.76 2.98
C GLU A 145 9.16 6.77 4.16
N VAL A 146 9.58 7.33 5.29
CA VAL A 146 8.71 7.63 6.42
C VAL A 146 8.62 9.14 6.58
N GLY A 147 7.42 9.66 6.85
CA GLY A 147 7.20 11.09 7.13
C GLY A 147 7.53 11.98 5.95
N ALA A 148 8.44 12.94 6.13
CA ALA A 148 8.95 13.83 5.08
C ALA A 148 9.87 13.10 4.07
N GLY A 149 10.35 11.89 4.39
CA GLY A 149 11.14 11.07 3.48
C GLY A 149 12.42 11.75 3.03
N PHE A 150 12.74 11.70 1.73
CA PHE A 150 13.94 12.35 1.21
C PHE A 150 13.89 13.88 1.26
N LYS A 151 12.74 14.51 1.52
CA LYS A 151 12.64 15.98 1.66
C LYS A 151 13.47 16.51 2.82
N VAL A 152 13.75 15.69 3.85
CA VAL A 152 14.55 16.08 5.01
C VAL A 152 15.96 16.57 4.64
N LYS A 153 16.49 16.14 3.48
CA LYS A 153 17.82 16.58 3.00
C LYS A 153 17.86 18.07 2.67
N ASP A 154 16.71 18.67 2.38
CA ASP A 154 16.56 20.07 1.99
C ASP A 154 16.05 20.94 3.18
N MET A 155 16.03 20.38 4.39
CA MET A 155 15.50 21.02 5.61
C MET A 155 16.61 21.27 6.63
N THR A 156 16.51 22.36 7.38
CA THR A 156 17.28 22.59 8.61
C THR A 156 16.67 21.81 9.78
N GLY A 157 17.42 21.65 10.87
CA GLY A 157 16.93 20.92 12.06
C GLY A 157 15.64 21.51 12.64
N SER A 158 15.51 22.83 12.70
CA SER A 158 14.29 23.50 13.17
C SER A 158 13.09 23.29 12.24
N GLU A 159 13.31 23.16 10.94
CA GLU A 159 12.24 22.88 9.98
C GLU A 159 11.82 21.40 10.02
N CYS A 160 12.78 20.50 10.29
CA CYS A 160 12.56 19.04 10.25
C CYS A 160 11.99 18.49 11.57
N ASN A 161 12.29 19.11 12.70
CA ASN A 161 11.79 18.65 14.00
C ASN A 161 10.27 18.84 14.10
N ASP A 162 9.59 17.86 14.70
CA ASP A 162 8.19 18.00 15.08
C ASP A 162 8.13 18.60 16.49
N GLU A 163 7.86 19.90 16.56
CA GLU A 163 7.75 20.63 17.84
C GLU A 163 6.57 20.12 18.67
N ILE A 164 6.78 20.05 19.99
CA ILE A 164 5.85 19.45 20.94
C ILE A 164 5.29 20.52 21.85
N SER A 165 3.96 20.57 21.92
CA SER A 165 3.21 21.42 22.84
C SER A 165 2.21 20.59 23.66
N ALA A 166 1.58 21.21 24.66
CA ALA A 166 0.58 20.57 25.50
C ALA A 166 -0.74 21.33 25.41
N GLU A 167 -1.81 20.63 25.05
CA GLU A 167 -3.16 21.19 24.95
C GLU A 167 -4.14 20.30 25.72
N ASN A 168 -4.90 20.88 26.65
CA ASN A 168 -5.89 20.14 27.46
C ASN A 168 -5.33 18.88 28.15
N GLY A 169 -4.06 18.92 28.57
CA GLY A 169 -3.37 17.79 29.20
C GLY A 169 -2.94 16.67 28.24
N LYS A 170 -3.03 16.89 26.92
CA LYS A 170 -2.56 15.97 25.89
C LYS A 170 -1.34 16.55 25.17
N VAL A 171 -0.44 15.66 24.74
CA VAL A 171 0.69 16.01 23.89
C VAL A 171 0.16 16.30 22.49
N VAL A 172 0.55 17.44 21.94
CA VAL A 172 0.24 17.87 20.56
C VAL A 172 1.56 18.16 19.85
N PHE A 173 1.57 17.90 18.54
CA PHE A 173 2.69 18.19 17.68
C PHE A 173 2.28 19.20 16.62
N ASP A 174 3.15 20.17 16.34
CA ASP A 174 2.85 21.26 15.40
C ASP A 174 3.03 20.82 13.92
N SER A 175 3.76 19.72 13.69
CA SER A 175 3.99 19.09 12.39
C SER A 175 4.15 17.57 12.51
N ASN A 176 4.25 16.86 11.38
CA ASN A 176 4.49 15.41 11.33
C ASN A 176 5.54 15.02 10.27
N ASN A 177 6.66 15.73 10.25
CA ASN A 177 7.82 15.48 9.40
C ASN A 177 8.47 14.12 9.70
N ALA A 178 8.43 13.67 10.95
CA ALA A 178 8.94 12.36 11.35
C ALA A 178 7.99 11.21 10.95
N GLY A 179 6.78 11.52 10.48
CA GLY A 179 5.82 10.52 9.99
C GLY A 179 5.33 9.56 11.06
N GLY A 180 5.14 10.06 12.28
CA GLY A 180 4.67 9.30 13.42
C GLY A 180 5.71 8.39 14.07
N ILE A 181 7.00 8.48 13.68
CA ILE A 181 8.09 7.69 14.26
C ILE A 181 9.23 8.61 14.70
N THR A 182 9.65 8.52 15.95
CA THR A 182 10.86 9.20 16.45
C THR A 182 11.71 8.21 17.22
N GLY A 183 12.99 8.12 16.88
CA GLY A 183 13.92 7.20 17.55
C GLY A 183 13.57 5.72 17.41
N GLY A 184 12.83 5.34 16.34
CA GLY A 184 12.41 3.96 16.10
C GLY A 184 11.11 3.53 16.78
N ILE A 185 10.45 4.44 17.51
CA ILE A 185 9.16 4.19 18.17
C ILE A 185 8.08 5.17 17.68
N SER A 186 6.81 4.76 17.77
CA SER A 186 5.68 5.62 17.42
C SER A 186 5.51 6.80 18.38
N THR A 187 5.13 7.96 17.86
CA THR A 187 4.86 9.17 18.64
C THR A 187 3.38 9.33 19.04
N GLY A 188 2.50 8.52 18.46
CA GLY A 188 1.04 8.67 18.56
C GLY A 188 0.43 9.56 17.48
N GLN A 189 1.25 10.29 16.71
CA GLN A 189 0.83 10.93 15.48
C GLN A 189 0.51 9.88 14.40
N PRO A 190 -0.18 10.25 13.30
CA PRO A 190 -0.36 9.37 12.16
C PRO A 190 0.98 8.85 11.64
N LEU A 191 1.11 7.53 11.52
CA LEU A 191 2.22 6.91 10.82
C LEU A 191 2.04 7.15 9.33
N VAL A 192 3.03 7.75 8.67
CA VAL A 192 3.01 8.02 7.23
C VAL A 192 4.17 7.30 6.58
N VAL A 193 3.88 6.34 5.71
CA VAL A 193 4.88 5.62 4.92
C VAL A 193 4.57 5.74 3.43
N ARG A 194 5.59 6.00 2.62
CA ARG A 194 5.50 6.03 1.16
C ARG A 194 6.43 5.00 0.54
N VAL A 195 5.97 4.37 -0.54
CA VAL A 195 6.81 3.48 -1.34
C VAL A 195 6.86 3.93 -2.78
N ALA A 196 8.06 3.95 -3.35
CA ALA A 196 8.31 4.25 -4.75
C ALA A 196 8.28 2.95 -5.56
N VAL A 197 7.37 2.87 -6.53
CA VAL A 197 7.14 1.71 -7.39
C VAL A 197 7.69 2.01 -8.78
N LYS A 198 8.57 1.14 -9.30
CA LYS A 198 9.12 1.30 -10.65
C LYS A 198 8.08 1.00 -11.74
N PRO A 199 8.27 1.50 -12.97
CA PRO A 199 7.52 1.05 -14.15
C PRO A 199 7.64 -0.47 -14.38
N THR A 200 6.63 -1.04 -15.02
CA THR A 200 6.68 -2.46 -15.44
C THR A 200 7.74 -2.66 -16.53
N PRO A 201 8.61 -3.67 -16.43
CA PRO A 201 9.72 -3.80 -17.36
C PRO A 201 9.29 -4.21 -18.79
N THR A 202 8.15 -4.88 -18.94
CA THR A 202 7.66 -5.37 -20.23
C THR A 202 6.87 -4.27 -20.94
N ILE A 203 7.43 -3.72 -22.02
CA ILE A 203 6.89 -2.59 -22.79
C ILE A 203 6.92 -2.89 -24.31
N ASP A 204 6.19 -2.10 -25.09
CA ASP A 204 6.11 -2.24 -26.57
C ASP A 204 7.32 -1.61 -27.28
N ARG A 205 8.01 -0.70 -26.61
CA ARG A 205 9.23 -0.14 -27.17
C ARG A 205 10.31 -1.23 -27.21
N LYS A 206 10.90 -1.43 -28.39
CA LYS A 206 12.02 -2.34 -28.58
C LYS A 206 13.15 -2.05 -27.58
N GLN A 207 13.63 -3.10 -26.94
CA GLN A 207 14.75 -3.04 -26.00
C GLN A 207 15.84 -4.03 -26.39
N HIS A 208 17.09 -3.66 -26.14
CA HIS A 208 18.22 -4.56 -26.31
C HIS A 208 18.23 -5.62 -25.21
N THR A 209 18.45 -6.85 -25.61
CA THR A 209 18.66 -7.99 -24.73
C THR A 209 19.66 -8.95 -25.37
N ILE A 210 19.89 -10.10 -24.73
CA ILE A 210 20.69 -11.18 -25.29
C ILE A 210 19.87 -12.47 -25.32
N ASP A 211 20.18 -13.32 -26.30
CA ASP A 211 19.84 -14.73 -26.16
C ASP A 211 20.75 -15.36 -25.11
N LYS A 212 20.17 -15.96 -24.06
CA LYS A 212 20.94 -16.49 -22.93
C LYS A 212 21.79 -17.73 -23.26
N TYR A 213 21.51 -18.41 -24.38
CA TYR A 213 22.21 -19.62 -24.80
C TYR A 213 23.29 -19.30 -25.84
N THR A 214 22.99 -18.44 -26.82
CA THR A 214 23.96 -18.08 -27.86
C THR A 214 24.81 -16.87 -27.49
N LEU A 215 24.40 -16.08 -26.49
CA LEU A 215 25.00 -14.80 -26.09
C LEU A 215 25.01 -13.74 -27.21
N GLU A 216 24.14 -13.90 -28.21
CA GLU A 216 23.98 -12.93 -29.28
C GLU A 216 23.03 -11.80 -28.86
N ASN A 217 23.33 -10.58 -29.30
CA ASN A 217 22.44 -9.44 -29.13
C ASN A 217 21.12 -9.67 -29.87
N ARG A 218 20.01 -9.39 -29.18
CA ARG A 218 18.64 -9.48 -29.70
C ARG A 218 17.88 -8.21 -29.35
N GLU A 219 16.83 -7.94 -30.10
CA GLU A 219 15.81 -6.96 -29.71
C GLU A 219 14.61 -7.72 -29.15
N LEU A 220 14.10 -7.28 -28.01
CA LEU A 220 12.87 -7.77 -27.41
C LEU A 220 11.81 -6.66 -27.46
N GLU A 221 10.62 -7.05 -27.87
CA GLU A 221 9.39 -6.26 -27.81
C GLU A 221 8.32 -7.16 -27.20
N ALA A 222 7.39 -6.59 -26.43
CA ALA A 222 6.40 -7.37 -25.69
C ALA A 222 5.48 -8.20 -26.60
N ILE A 223 5.38 -9.51 -26.33
CA ILE A 223 4.49 -10.45 -27.04
C ILE A 223 3.16 -10.65 -26.29
N THR A 224 3.06 -10.24 -25.03
CA THR A 224 1.96 -10.56 -24.11
C THR A 224 1.27 -9.33 -23.51
N ARG A 225 0.19 -9.55 -22.75
CA ARG A 225 -0.55 -8.52 -21.99
C ARG A 225 0.40 -7.68 -21.13
N ARG A 226 0.21 -6.37 -21.20
CA ARG A 226 0.98 -5.37 -20.47
C ARG A 226 0.09 -4.63 -19.49
N ASP A 227 0.72 -4.23 -18.40
CA ASP A 227 0.09 -3.37 -17.44
C ASP A 227 0.68 -1.96 -17.58
N PRO A 228 -0.12 -0.94 -17.95
CA PRO A 228 0.34 0.44 -18.05
C PRO A 228 1.02 0.93 -16.78
N THR A 229 0.52 0.45 -15.64
CA THR A 229 1.10 0.63 -14.31
C THR A 229 0.67 -0.51 -13.39
N ILE A 230 1.47 -0.76 -12.36
CA ILE A 230 1.16 -1.71 -11.27
C ILE A 230 0.83 -1.00 -9.96
N VAL A 231 0.94 0.34 -9.91
CA VAL A 231 0.73 1.14 -8.69
C VAL A 231 -0.67 0.92 -8.10
N SER A 232 -1.70 0.92 -8.97
CA SER A 232 -3.11 0.69 -8.58
C SER A 232 -3.40 -0.69 -7.99
N ARG A 233 -2.49 -1.65 -8.16
CA ARG A 233 -2.57 -3.01 -7.60
C ARG A 233 -1.60 -3.25 -6.45
N ILE A 234 -0.58 -2.40 -6.28
CA ILE A 234 0.40 -2.53 -5.21
C ILE A 234 -0.10 -1.91 -3.90
N TRP A 235 -0.94 -0.87 -3.94
CA TRP A 235 -1.38 -0.20 -2.71
C TRP A 235 -2.00 -1.12 -1.64
N PRO A 236 -2.81 -2.16 -1.96
CA PRO A 236 -3.31 -3.08 -0.93
C PRO A 236 -2.18 -3.93 -0.35
N VAL A 237 -1.16 -4.26 -1.14
CA VAL A 237 0.02 -5.02 -0.66
C VAL A 237 0.80 -4.19 0.35
N VAL A 238 1.01 -2.91 0.06
CA VAL A 238 1.70 -1.98 0.98
C VAL A 238 0.88 -1.81 2.26
N GLU A 239 -0.43 -1.59 2.15
CA GLU A 239 -1.32 -1.49 3.30
C GLU A 239 -1.29 -2.74 4.20
N ASN A 240 -1.36 -3.92 3.59
CA ASN A 240 -1.29 -5.19 4.34
C ASN A 240 0.09 -5.40 4.97
N TYR A 241 1.18 -5.07 4.26
CA TYR A 241 2.53 -5.14 4.81
C TYR A 241 2.67 -4.23 6.04
N THR A 242 2.20 -2.97 5.93
CA THR A 242 2.16 -2.03 7.07
C THR A 242 1.38 -2.63 8.23
N SER A 243 0.20 -3.19 7.95
CA SER A 243 -0.66 -3.80 8.98
C SER A 243 0.01 -4.98 9.69
N LEU A 244 0.72 -5.83 8.96
CA LEU A 244 1.46 -6.96 9.54
C LEU A 244 2.62 -6.50 10.42
N VAL A 245 3.42 -5.53 9.95
CA VAL A 245 4.49 -4.93 10.77
C VAL A 245 3.91 -4.32 12.04
N LEU A 246 2.81 -3.57 11.94
CA LEU A 246 2.15 -2.97 13.10
C LEU A 246 1.60 -4.02 14.07
N LEU A 247 1.04 -5.12 13.56
CA LEU A 247 0.55 -6.23 14.39
C LEU A 247 1.71 -6.86 15.18
N ASP A 248 2.83 -7.16 14.53
CA ASP A 248 4.01 -7.73 15.19
C ASP A 248 4.52 -6.79 16.29
N MET A 249 4.61 -5.49 16.00
CA MET A 249 5.01 -4.49 16.99
C MET A 249 4.01 -4.36 18.14
N LEU A 250 2.71 -4.49 17.86
CA LEU A 250 1.66 -4.42 18.88
C LEU A 250 1.74 -5.63 19.83
N MET A 251 2.00 -6.83 19.29
CA MET A 251 2.21 -8.02 20.11
C MET A 251 3.38 -7.84 21.07
N VAL A 252 4.49 -7.27 20.58
CA VAL A 252 5.67 -6.95 21.41
C VAL A 252 5.33 -5.89 22.47
N TYR A 253 4.66 -4.80 22.08
CA TYR A 253 4.22 -3.73 22.97
C TYR A 253 3.33 -4.24 24.12
N TYR A 254 2.33 -5.07 23.80
CA TYR A 254 1.46 -5.66 24.80
C TYR A 254 2.20 -6.68 25.67
N GLY A 255 3.10 -7.48 25.10
CA GLY A 255 3.96 -8.39 25.85
C GLY A 255 4.78 -7.65 26.91
N TYR A 256 5.44 -6.55 26.56
CA TYR A 256 6.17 -5.73 27.52
C TYR A 256 5.27 -5.09 28.57
N SER A 257 4.12 -4.55 28.15
CA SER A 257 3.16 -3.91 29.05
C SER A 257 2.64 -4.90 30.10
N MET A 258 2.29 -6.11 29.68
CA MET A 258 1.85 -7.18 30.58
C MET A 258 2.95 -7.55 31.57
N LEU A 259 4.19 -7.77 31.12
CA LEU A 259 5.30 -8.14 31.99
C LEU A 259 5.63 -7.05 33.03
N ARG A 260 5.55 -5.77 32.64
CA ARG A 260 5.74 -4.64 33.55
C ARG A 260 4.66 -4.62 34.64
N ASP A 261 3.41 -4.81 34.25
CA ASP A 261 2.26 -4.72 35.15
C ASP A 261 2.17 -5.95 36.07
N MET A 262 2.74 -7.09 35.66
CA MET A 262 2.77 -8.34 36.43
C MET A 262 3.57 -8.28 37.73
N LYS A 263 4.27 -7.18 38.08
CA LYS A 263 5.16 -7.06 39.25
C LYS A 263 5.87 -8.39 39.52
N LEU A 264 6.76 -8.79 38.60
CA LEU A 264 7.60 -9.98 38.78
C LEU A 264 8.30 -9.86 40.14
N THR A 265 7.74 -10.55 41.14
CA THR A 265 8.23 -10.65 42.52
C THR A 265 9.48 -11.49 42.60
#